data_AF-A0A7R9VHX3-F1
#
_entry.id   AF-A0A7R9VHX3-F1
#
_cell.length_a   1.000
_cell.length_b   1.000
_cell.length_c   1.000
_cell.angle_alpha   90.00
_cell.angle_beta   90.00
_cell.angle_gamma   90.00
#
_symmetry.space_group_name_H-M   'P 1'
#
loop_
_entity.id
_entity.type
_entity.pdbx_description
1 polymer ?
#
loop_
_entity_poly.entity_id
_entity_poly.type
_entity_poly.pdbx_seq_one_letter_code
_entity_poly.pdbx_strand_id
1 'polypeptide(L)'
;ELTLQLLRAGSVRNNFYMARTEYALLDAPPDWRVLRNLGARLHVFGCPNDYWMTRAQFDEVVKKAPRCQGVWIEDASHGYCTSEQECVRLTQIIKLRLSNVFASGSAAGVDDSTMTRATE
;
A
#
# COMPACT_ATOMS: atom_id res chain seq x y z
N GLU A 1 36.11 9.66 -11.06
CA GLU A 1 35.72 9.31 -12.44
C GLU A 1 34.40 8.53 -12.51
N LEU A 2 34.26 7.42 -11.75
CA LEU A 2 33.00 6.65 -11.64
C LEU A 2 31.77 7.47 -11.18
N THR A 3 31.91 8.34 -10.19
CA THR A 3 30.80 9.20 -9.71
C THR A 3 30.28 10.14 -10.81
N LEU A 4 31.17 10.61 -11.70
CA LEU A 4 30.79 11.48 -12.82
C LEU A 4 30.13 10.69 -13.96
N GLN A 5 30.44 9.41 -14.12
CA GLN A 5 29.75 8.52 -15.06
C GLN A 5 28.33 8.20 -14.61
N LEU A 6 28.09 8.03 -13.31
CA LEU A 6 26.74 7.89 -12.76
C LEU A 6 25.88 9.10 -13.13
N LEU A 7 26.40 10.33 -13.00
CA LEU A 7 25.68 11.57 -13.36
C LEU A 7 25.30 11.70 -14.85
N ARG A 8 25.86 10.87 -15.75
CA ARG A 8 25.52 10.84 -17.18
C ARG A 8 24.38 9.87 -17.50
N ALA A 9 24.08 8.92 -16.63
CA ALA A 9 22.94 8.03 -16.80
C ALA A 9 21.64 8.82 -16.55
N GLY A 10 20.68 8.75 -17.47
CA GLY A 10 19.42 9.50 -17.37
C GLY A 10 18.68 9.27 -16.04
N SER A 11 18.85 8.09 -15.44
CA SER A 11 18.32 7.73 -14.12
C SER A 11 18.91 8.56 -12.98
N VAL A 12 20.21 8.86 -12.99
CA VAL A 12 20.86 9.64 -11.91
C VAL A 12 20.55 11.12 -12.03
N ARG A 13 20.49 11.66 -13.25
CA ARG A 13 20.06 13.05 -13.47
C ARG A 13 18.60 13.25 -13.10
N ASN A 14 17.72 12.29 -13.40
CA ASN A 14 16.33 12.31 -12.92
C ASN A 14 16.26 12.21 -11.40
N ASN A 15 17.01 11.30 -10.78
CA ASN A 15 17.02 11.17 -9.32
C ASN A 15 17.47 12.47 -8.64
N PHE A 16 18.53 13.13 -9.10
CA PHE A 16 18.96 14.42 -8.54
C PHE A 16 18.02 15.58 -8.86
N TYR A 17 17.33 15.55 -10.00
CA TYR A 17 16.30 16.54 -10.31
C TYR A 17 15.11 16.40 -9.36
N MET A 18 14.53 15.19 -9.25
CA MET A 18 13.51 14.84 -8.26
C MET A 18 13.97 15.20 -6.84
N ALA A 19 15.26 14.97 -6.56
CA ALA A 19 15.81 15.29 -5.25
C ALA A 19 15.78 16.77 -4.91
N ARG A 20 16.10 17.59 -5.91
CA ARG A 20 16.17 19.03 -5.77
C ARG A 20 14.78 19.69 -5.75
N THR A 21 13.80 19.10 -6.43
CA THR A 21 12.49 19.75 -6.64
C THR A 21 11.34 19.10 -5.88
N GLU A 22 11.43 17.81 -5.53
CA GLU A 22 10.30 17.04 -5.03
C GLU A 22 10.57 16.36 -3.68
N TYR A 23 11.83 16.13 -3.28
CA TYR A 23 12.10 15.46 -1.99
C TYR A 23 11.61 16.25 -0.77
N ALA A 24 11.57 17.58 -0.78
CA ALA A 24 11.03 18.33 0.36
C ALA A 24 9.55 18.01 0.62
N LEU A 25 8.77 17.70 -0.42
CA LEU A 25 7.38 17.28 -0.29
C LEU A 25 7.24 15.78 -0.05
N LEU A 26 8.13 14.96 -0.61
CA LEU A 26 8.14 13.50 -0.40
C LEU A 26 8.64 13.10 0.99
N ASP A 27 9.52 13.91 1.61
CA ASP A 27 10.04 13.71 2.96
C ASP A 27 9.13 14.35 4.04
N ALA A 28 8.14 15.15 3.62
CA ALA A 28 7.16 15.68 4.54
C ALA A 28 6.31 14.54 5.14
N PRO A 29 5.94 14.62 6.43
CA PRO A 29 5.04 13.64 7.02
C PRO A 29 3.73 13.54 6.22
N PRO A 30 3.19 12.34 6.00
CA PRO A 30 1.94 12.19 5.26
C PRO A 30 0.78 12.84 6.01
N ASP A 31 -0.22 13.37 5.28
CA ASP A 31 -1.46 13.84 5.90
C ASP A 31 -2.26 12.65 6.45
N TRP A 32 -2.05 12.37 7.73
CA TRP A 32 -2.70 11.28 8.44
C TRP A 32 -4.22 11.39 8.47
N ARG A 33 -4.80 12.59 8.36
CA ARG A 33 -6.26 12.76 8.29
C ARG A 33 -6.78 12.20 6.97
N VAL A 34 -6.09 12.48 5.85
CA VAL A 34 -6.44 11.92 4.54
C VAL A 34 -6.33 10.39 4.57
N LEU A 35 -5.21 9.86 5.05
CA LEU A 35 -4.99 8.40 5.11
C LEU A 35 -6.04 7.69 5.95
N ARG A 36 -6.40 8.23 7.13
CA ARG A 36 -7.48 7.67 7.97
C ARG A 36 -8.85 7.74 7.30
N ASN A 37 -9.16 8.83 6.60
CA ASN A 37 -10.45 9.02 5.92
C ASN A 37 -10.65 8.06 4.74
N LEU A 38 -9.57 7.60 4.11
CA LEU A 38 -9.65 6.56 3.08
C LEU A 38 -10.12 5.22 3.66
N GLY A 39 -9.78 4.91 4.91
CA GLY A 39 -10.20 3.70 5.60
C GLY A 39 -9.85 2.43 4.79
N ALA A 40 -10.85 1.59 4.53
CA ALA A 40 -10.69 0.34 3.77
C ALA A 40 -10.28 0.54 2.31
N ARG A 41 -10.37 1.76 1.77
CA ARG A 41 -9.90 2.11 0.42
C ARG A 41 -8.39 2.35 0.36
N LEU A 42 -7.73 2.50 1.50
CA LEU A 42 -6.28 2.65 1.56
C LEU A 42 -5.62 1.26 1.56
N HIS A 43 -4.81 1.01 0.53
CA HIS A 43 -3.99 -0.18 0.40
C HIS A 43 -2.52 0.18 0.58
N VAL A 44 -1.83 -0.58 1.42
CA VAL A 44 -0.41 -0.35 1.72
C VAL A 44 0.34 -1.65 1.52
N PHE A 45 1.40 -1.60 0.72
CA PHE A 45 2.23 -2.74 0.41
C PHE A 45 3.65 -2.46 0.87
N GLY A 46 4.21 -3.36 1.68
CA GLY A 46 5.61 -3.31 2.08
C GLY A 46 6.34 -4.57 1.61
N CYS A 47 7.66 -4.46 1.43
CA CYS A 47 8.51 -5.59 1.10
C CYS A 47 9.90 -5.45 1.75
N PRO A 48 10.65 -6.55 1.90
CA PRO A 48 12.02 -6.49 2.42
C PRO A 48 12.94 -5.64 1.55
N ASN A 49 13.94 -5.01 2.18
CA ASN A 49 14.98 -4.22 1.52
C ASN A 49 14.47 -3.06 0.67
N ASP A 50 13.23 -2.60 0.91
CA ASP A 50 12.71 -1.37 0.31
C ASP A 50 13.34 -0.14 0.99
N TYR A 51 14.11 0.62 0.20
CA TYR A 51 14.77 1.84 0.67
C TYR A 51 13.82 3.04 0.74
N TRP A 52 12.65 2.97 0.10
CA TRP A 52 11.69 4.07 -0.04
C TRP A 52 10.56 3.92 0.97
N MET A 53 10.16 2.68 1.29
CA MET A 53 9.24 2.38 2.40
C MET A 53 9.83 1.30 3.32
N THR A 54 10.46 1.75 4.39
CA THR A 54 11.00 0.86 5.42
C THR A 54 9.90 0.11 6.16
N ARG A 55 10.28 -1.01 6.81
CA ARG A 55 9.36 -1.76 7.67
C ARG A 55 8.73 -0.89 8.77
N ALA A 56 9.52 0.00 9.38
CA ALA A 56 9.03 0.89 10.43
C ALA A 56 7.95 1.85 9.92
N GLN A 57 8.13 2.41 8.72
CA GLN A 57 7.13 3.28 8.08
C GLN A 57 5.85 2.50 7.74
N PHE A 58 5.99 1.28 7.21
CA PHE A 58 4.83 0.40 6.96
C PHE A 58 4.04 0.14 8.26
N ASP A 59 4.73 -0.27 9.32
CA ASP A 59 4.09 -0.55 10.62
C ASP A 59 3.44 0.72 11.20
N GLU A 60 4.04 1.89 11.01
CA GLU A 60 3.46 3.17 11.41
C GLU A 60 2.14 3.47 10.67
N VAL A 61 2.09 3.24 9.36
CA VAL A 61 0.87 3.46 8.58
C VAL A 61 -0.24 2.52 9.05
N VAL A 62 0.05 1.23 9.20
CA VAL A 62 -0.92 0.23 9.69
C VAL A 62 -1.43 0.61 11.09
N LYS A 63 -0.55 1.10 11.97
CA LYS A 63 -0.91 1.57 13.31
C LYS A 63 -1.77 2.83 13.30
N LYS A 64 -1.42 3.83 12.48
CA LYS A 64 -2.09 5.15 12.46
C LYS A 64 -3.34 5.20 11.58
N ALA A 65 -3.50 4.25 10.67
CA ALA A 65 -4.68 4.08 9.82
C ALA A 65 -5.24 2.66 9.97
N PRO A 66 -5.85 2.30 11.12
CA PRO A 66 -6.20 0.91 11.46
C PRO A 66 -7.25 0.26 10.54
N ARG A 67 -7.94 1.05 9.70
CA ARG A 67 -8.89 0.54 8.71
C ARG A 67 -8.26 0.28 7.34
N CYS A 68 -6.97 0.59 7.16
CA CYS A 68 -6.27 0.32 5.91
C CYS A 68 -6.02 -1.17 5.71
N GLN A 69 -5.76 -1.55 4.47
CA GLN A 69 -5.41 -2.91 4.07
C GLN A 69 -3.90 -2.98 3.84
N GLY A 70 -3.16 -3.35 4.90
CA GLY A 70 -1.70 -3.51 4.86
C GLY A 70 -1.27 -4.93 4.55
N VAL A 71 -0.37 -5.12 3.58
CA VAL A 71 0.21 -6.43 3.25
C VAL A 71 1.73 -6.32 3.14
N TRP A 72 2.43 -7.20 3.84
CA TRP A 72 3.88 -7.38 3.71
C TRP A 72 4.17 -8.57 2.79
N ILE A 73 4.96 -8.38 1.74
CA ILE A 73 5.25 -9.39 0.71
C ILE A 73 6.76 -9.66 0.71
N GLU A 74 7.14 -10.84 1.22
CA GLU A 74 8.56 -11.18 1.47
C GLU A 74 9.40 -11.34 0.20
N ASP A 75 8.78 -11.71 -0.92
CA ASP A 75 9.45 -11.97 -2.20
C ASP A 75 9.21 -10.86 -3.24
N ALA A 76 8.83 -9.66 -2.79
CA ALA A 76 8.64 -8.50 -3.65
C ALA A 76 9.84 -7.55 -3.61
N SER A 77 9.89 -6.64 -4.58
CA SER A 77 10.83 -5.51 -4.59
C SER A 77 10.09 -4.21 -4.89
N HIS A 78 10.63 -3.08 -4.44
CA HIS A 78 10.07 -1.76 -4.73
C HIS A 78 9.87 -1.52 -6.23
N GLY A 79 10.81 -2.01 -7.05
CA GLY A 79 10.79 -1.90 -8.50
C GLY A 79 9.80 -2.82 -9.21
N TYR A 80 8.81 -3.41 -8.54
CA TYR A 80 7.83 -4.29 -9.18
C TYR A 80 7.15 -3.64 -10.40
N CYS A 81 6.95 -2.32 -10.36
CA CYS A 81 6.28 -1.56 -11.41
C CYS A 81 7.10 -1.47 -12.71
N THR A 82 8.39 -1.80 -12.68
CA THR A 82 9.27 -1.77 -13.85
C THR A 82 9.26 -3.09 -14.63
N SER A 83 8.49 -4.09 -14.21
CA SER A 83 8.34 -5.38 -14.87
C SER A 83 6.86 -5.76 -14.97
N GLU A 84 6.38 -6.04 -16.19
CA GLU A 84 5.00 -6.48 -16.40
C GLU A 84 4.68 -7.77 -15.63
N GLN A 85 5.63 -8.71 -15.61
CA GLN A 85 5.48 -9.98 -14.90
C GLN A 85 5.29 -9.76 -13.40
N GLU A 86 6.09 -8.89 -12.79
CA GLU A 86 5.98 -8.56 -11.37
C GLU A 86 4.71 -7.76 -11.06
N CYS A 87 4.32 -6.82 -11.94
CA CYS A 87 3.05 -6.11 -11.87
C CYS A 87 1.86 -7.08 -11.83
N VAL A 88 1.81 -8.05 -12.76
CA VAL A 88 0.73 -9.04 -12.83
C VAL A 88 0.72 -9.92 -11.59
N ARG A 89 1.89 -10.42 -11.17
CA ARG A 89 2.04 -11.26 -9.97
C ARG A 89 1.53 -10.55 -8.71
N LEU A 90 2.00 -9.33 -8.44
CA LEU A 90 1.55 -8.57 -7.27
C LEU A 90 0.08 -8.21 -7.36
N THR A 91 -0.43 -7.86 -8.55
CA THR A 91 -1.87 -7.60 -8.73
C THR A 91 -2.73 -8.80 -8.36
N GLN A 92 -2.30 -10.02 -8.69
CA GLN A 92 -3.02 -11.24 -8.31
C GLN A 92 -3.02 -11.46 -6.79
N ILE A 93 -1.87 -11.26 -6.14
CA ILE A 93 -1.75 -11.34 -4.67
C ILE A 93 -2.71 -10.35 -4.01
N ILE A 94 -2.75 -9.12 -4.52
CA ILE A 94 -3.63 -8.05 -4.01
C ILE A 94 -5.10 -8.41 -4.20
N LYS A 95 -5.49 -8.90 -5.39
CA LYS A 95 -6.86 -9.32 -5.70
C LYS A 95 -7.35 -10.41 -4.74
N LEU A 96 -6.53 -11.43 -4.48
CA LEU A 96 -6.86 -12.53 -3.57
C LEU A 96 -7.06 -12.04 -2.12
N ARG A 97 -6.23 -11.09 -1.68
CA ARG A 97 -6.37 -10.50 -0.33
C ARG A 97 -7.61 -9.62 -0.23
N LEU A 98 -7.90 -8.83 -1.28
CA LEU A 98 -9.09 -8.00 -1.37
C LEU A 98 -10.40 -8.81 -1.33
N SER A 99 -10.50 -9.88 -2.10
CA SER A 99 -11.70 -10.74 -2.13
C SER A 99 -12.00 -11.35 -0.75
N ASN A 100 -10.97 -11.71 0.02
CA ASN A 100 -11.13 -12.28 1.35
C ASN A 100 -11.62 -11.24 2.38
N VAL A 101 -11.22 -9.97 2.23
CA VAL A 101 -11.68 -8.88 3.10
C VAL A 101 -13.17 -8.60 2.86
N PHE A 102 -13.62 -8.55 1.60
CA PHE A 102 -15.05 -8.37 1.30
C PHE A 102 -15.91 -9.56 1.72
N ALA A 103 -15.40 -10.79 1.61
CA ALA A 103 -16.09 -11.98 2.11
C ALA A 103 -16.24 -11.95 3.65
N SER A 104 -15.18 -11.57 4.37
CA SER A 104 -15.21 -11.46 5.84
C SER A 104 -16.02 -10.27 6.36
N GLY A 105 -16.13 -9.18 5.58
CA GLY A 105 -16.96 -8.01 5.90
C GLY A 105 -18.46 -8.22 5.64
N SER A 106 -18.85 -9.30 4.96
CA SER A 106 -20.26 -9.69 4.76
C SER A 106 -20.80 -10.62 5.87
N ALA A 107 -19.93 -11.14 6.75
CA ALA A 107 -20.32 -12.09 7.80
C ALA A 107 -20.62 -11.42 9.16
N ALA A 108 -20.56 -10.09 9.25
CA ALA A 108 -20.95 -9.34 10.43
C ALA A 108 -22.35 -8.74 10.25
N GLY A 109 -23.37 -9.57 10.50
CA GLY A 109 -24.70 -9.10 10.88
C GLY A 109 -25.82 -9.38 9.89
N VAL A 110 -26.24 -10.64 9.75
CA VAL A 110 -27.66 -11.05 9.87
C VAL A 110 -27.67 -12.51 10.34
N ASP A 111 -28.00 -12.73 11.60
CA ASP A 111 -28.53 -13.99 12.15
C ASP A 111 -29.64 -13.54 13.14
N ASP A 112 -30.87 -13.44 12.64
CA ASP A 112 -31.95 -14.43 12.69
C ASP A 112 -32.74 -14.38 14.00
N SER A 113 -34.04 -14.66 13.90
CA SER A 113 -34.99 -14.85 15.00
C SER A 113 -35.58 -13.61 15.70
N THR A 114 -36.59 -13.00 15.07
CA THR A 114 -37.75 -12.51 15.83
C THR A 114 -39.05 -12.92 15.11
N MET A 115 -39.43 -14.15 15.42
CA MET A 115 -40.76 -14.58 15.84
C MET A 115 -42.03 -13.87 15.29
N THR A 116 -42.90 -14.74 14.79
CA THR A 116 -44.39 -14.74 14.88
C THR A 116 -45.21 -13.85 13.94
N ARG A 117 -45.81 -14.55 12.96
CA ARG A 117 -47.20 -14.43 12.51
C ARG A 117 -48.15 -13.71 13.49
N ALA A 118 -48.89 -12.75 12.95
CA ALA A 118 -50.29 -12.42 13.26
C ALA A 118 -50.92 -12.06 11.89
N THR A 119 -51.91 -12.76 11.31
CA THR A 119 -53.37 -12.70 11.58
C THR A 119 -53.78 -11.27 11.96
N GLU A 120 -54.54 -10.50 11.18
CA GLU A 120 -55.73 -10.77 10.35
C GLU A 120 -55.74 -9.90 9.08
#